data_AF-A0A2E6KDG6-F1
#
_entry.id   AF-A0A2E6KDG6-F1
#
_cell.length_a   1.000
_cell.length_b   1.000
_cell.length_c   1.000
_cell.angle_alpha   90.00
_cell.angle_beta   90.00
_cell.angle_gamma   90.00
#
_symmetry.space_group_name_H-M   'P 1'
#
loop_
_entity.id
_entity.type
_entity.pdbx_description
1 polymer ?
#
loop_
_entity_poly.entity_id
_entity_poly.type
_entity_poly.pdbx_seq_one_letter_code
_entity_poly.pdbx_strand_id
1 'polypeptide(L)'
;MSEMYWPLMKDCITDEDKKAMSDFVMTAGRFTNGPRVKQFEEEWSKWLGVKRSLFVSSGSTANFLLVAAIKELYGLKDGDK
;
A
#
# COMPACT_ATOMS: atom_id res chain seq x y z
N MET A 1 13.53 -30.83 26.54
CA MET A 1 12.82 -29.54 26.36
C MET A 1 12.62 -29.35 24.88
N SER A 2 11.40 -29.15 24.40
CA SER A 2 11.18 -28.79 22.99
C SER A 2 11.82 -27.44 22.73
N GLU A 3 12.57 -27.29 21.64
CA GLU A 3 13.07 -25.98 21.22
C GLU A 3 11.89 -25.04 20.95
N MET A 4 11.92 -23.84 21.54
CA MET A 4 10.90 -22.82 21.32
C MET A 4 11.19 -22.12 19.99
N TYR A 5 10.36 -22.38 18.98
CA TYR A 5 10.41 -21.67 17.70
C TYR A 5 9.70 -20.32 17.82
N TRP A 6 10.46 -19.22 17.76
CA TRP A 6 9.95 -17.84 17.81
C TRP A 6 10.30 -17.08 16.52
N PRO A 7 9.42 -17.13 15.49
CA PRO A 7 9.71 -16.50 14.20
C PRO A 7 9.51 -14.98 14.25
N LEU A 8 10.25 -14.24 13.42
CA LEU A 8 10.11 -12.80 13.27
C LEU A 8 8.81 -12.39 12.56
N MET A 9 8.26 -13.26 11.71
CA MET A 9 7.07 -13.01 10.91
C MET A 9 6.20 -14.27 10.86
N LYS A 10 4.91 -14.09 10.58
CA LYS A 10 3.92 -15.16 10.41
C LYS A 10 3.06 -14.84 9.19
N ASP A 11 2.38 -15.86 8.68
CA ASP A 11 1.40 -15.68 7.62
C ASP A 11 0.24 -14.80 8.11
N CYS A 12 -0.13 -13.82 7.28
CA CYS A 12 -1.23 -12.89 7.55
C CYS A 12 -2.33 -12.94 6.48
N ILE A 13 -2.25 -13.89 5.54
CA ILE A 13 -3.23 -14.08 4.47
C ILE A 13 -4.13 -15.25 4.85
N THR A 14 -5.41 -14.95 5.06
CA THR A 14 -6.45 -15.91 5.41
C THR A 14 -6.98 -16.66 4.18
N ASP A 15 -7.77 -17.71 4.38
CA ASP A 15 -8.40 -18.41 3.26
C ASP A 15 -9.49 -17.56 2.59
N GLU A 16 -10.12 -16.67 3.35
CA GLU A 16 -11.02 -15.64 2.85
C GLU A 16 -10.30 -14.66 1.90
N ASP A 17 -9.10 -14.21 2.27
CA ASP A 17 -8.28 -13.32 1.41
C ASP A 17 -7.92 -14.00 0.09
N LYS A 18 -7.52 -15.28 0.15
CA LYS A 18 -7.22 -16.08 -1.05
C LYS A 18 -8.43 -16.18 -1.95
N LYS A 19 -9.59 -16.51 -1.39
CA LYS A 19 -10.85 -16.60 -2.14
C LYS A 19 -11.22 -15.25 -2.77
N ALA A 20 -11.14 -14.15 -2.03
CA ALA A 20 -11.44 -12.82 -2.54
C ALA A 20 -10.51 -12.43 -3.71
N MET A 21 -9.22 -12.76 -3.61
CA MET A 21 -8.26 -12.54 -4.69
C MET A 21 -8.56 -13.42 -5.91
N SER A 22 -8.85 -14.71 -5.71
CA SER A 22 -9.24 -15.61 -6.80
C SER A 22 -10.50 -15.12 -7.51
N ASP A 23 -11.54 -14.74 -6.76
CA ASP A 23 -12.79 -14.23 -7.32
C ASP A 23 -12.54 -12.94 -8.11
N PHE A 24 -11.69 -12.04 -7.60
CA PHE A 24 -11.27 -10.84 -8.33
C PHE A 24 -10.56 -11.22 -9.64
N VAL A 25 -9.60 -12.15 -9.61
CA VAL A 25 -8.84 -12.53 -10.81
C VAL A 25 -9.74 -13.18 -11.87
N MET A 26 -10.70 -13.99 -11.46
CA MET A 26 -11.60 -14.67 -12.39
C MET A 26 -12.68 -13.76 -12.98
N THR A 27 -13.01 -12.64 -12.31
CA THR A 27 -14.14 -11.78 -12.72
C THR A 27 -13.73 -10.38 -13.18
N ALA A 28 -12.52 -9.93 -12.91
CA ALA A 28 -12.09 -8.57 -13.24
C ALA A 28 -11.82 -8.39 -14.74
N GLY A 29 -12.42 -7.34 -15.32
CA GLY A 29 -12.08 -6.86 -16.66
C GLY A 29 -10.85 -5.93 -16.71
N ARG A 30 -10.27 -5.57 -15.55
CA ARG A 30 -9.13 -4.65 -15.44
C ARG A 30 -8.25 -5.00 -14.24
N PHE A 31 -6.97 -5.20 -14.49
CA PHE A 31 -5.93 -5.51 -13.48
C PHE A 31 -5.01 -4.32 -13.17
N THR A 32 -5.01 -3.29 -14.00
CA THR A 32 -4.23 -2.07 -13.75
C THR A 32 -4.91 -1.20 -12.69
N ASN A 33 -4.14 -0.28 -12.08
CA ASN A 33 -4.66 0.69 -11.11
C ASN A 33 -5.98 1.31 -11.62
N GLY A 34 -7.01 1.32 -10.78
CA GLY A 34 -8.38 1.64 -11.15
C GLY A 34 -9.32 1.73 -9.95
N PRO A 35 -10.62 1.43 -10.12
CA PRO A 35 -11.63 1.67 -9.10
C PRO A 35 -11.35 1.00 -7.74
N ARG A 36 -10.78 -0.21 -7.75
CA ARG A 36 -10.43 -0.93 -6.50
C ARG A 36 -9.35 -0.24 -5.69
N VAL A 37 -8.35 0.37 -6.35
CA VAL A 37 -7.30 1.14 -5.67
C VAL A 37 -7.89 2.39 -5.03
N LYS A 38 -8.75 3.11 -5.76
CA LYS A 38 -9.44 4.28 -5.22
C LYS A 38 -10.32 3.94 -4.01
N GLN A 39 -11.06 2.84 -4.08
CA GLN A 39 -11.84 2.34 -2.96
C GLN A 39 -10.95 2.06 -1.74
N PHE A 40 -9.82 1.38 -1.94
CA PHE A 40 -8.86 1.12 -0.88
C PHE A 40 -8.31 2.43 -0.27
N GLU A 41 -7.94 3.42 -1.07
CA GLU A 41 -7.44 4.71 -0.57
C GLU A 41 -8.50 5.47 0.26
N GLU A 42 -9.78 5.40 -0.14
CA GLU A 42 -10.90 6.00 0.59
C GLU A 42 -11.12 5.33 1.95
N GLU A 43 -11.18 3.99 1.97
CA GLU A 43 -11.32 3.20 3.19
C GLU A 43 -10.12 3.39 4.12
N TRP A 44 -8.91 3.41 3.57
CA TRP A 44 -7.67 3.64 4.31
C TRP A 44 -7.61 5.04 4.91
N SER A 45 -7.99 6.07 4.14
CA SER A 45 -8.06 7.45 4.64
C SER A 45 -9.05 7.60 5.78
N LYS A 46 -10.21 6.94 5.66
CA LYS A 46 -11.23 6.91 6.71
C LYS A 46 -10.72 6.21 7.97
N TRP A 47 -10.04 5.07 7.82
CA TRP A 47 -9.46 4.32 8.95
C TRP A 47 -8.40 5.13 9.70
N LEU A 48 -7.52 5.83 8.98
CA LEU A 48 -6.49 6.70 9.56
C LEU A 48 -7.01 8.05 10.10
N GLY A 49 -8.20 8.48 9.69
CA GLY A 49 -8.72 9.81 10.02
C GLY A 49 -8.05 10.96 9.26
N VAL A 50 -7.50 10.68 8.06
CA VAL A 50 -6.83 11.68 7.20
C VAL A 50 -7.67 12.03 5.98
N LYS A 51 -7.40 13.18 5.36
CA LYS A 51 -8.17 13.65 4.20
C LYS A 51 -7.92 12.84 2.93
N ARG A 52 -6.69 12.36 2.71
CA ARG A 52 -6.25 11.67 1.50
C ARG A 52 -5.17 10.65 1.85
N SER A 53 -5.14 9.57 1.08
CA SER A 53 -4.09 8.56 1.05
C SER A 53 -3.77 8.24 -0.40
N LEU A 54 -2.55 7.81 -0.68
CA LEU A 54 -2.09 7.43 -2.01
C LEU A 54 -1.50 6.02 -1.95
N PHE A 55 -2.08 5.09 -2.68
CA PHE A 55 -1.57 3.73 -2.81
C PHE A 55 -0.45 3.68 -3.85
N VAL A 56 0.64 3.00 -3.48
CA VAL A 56 1.85 2.88 -4.29
C VAL A 56 2.38 1.45 -4.23
N SER A 57 3.32 1.12 -5.10
CA SER A 57 3.83 -0.26 -5.22
C SER A 57 4.60 -0.77 -4.01
N SER A 58 5.18 0.12 -3.18
CA SER A 58 5.94 -0.26 -1.99
C SER A 58 6.11 0.91 -1.01
N GLY A 59 6.52 0.63 0.22
CA GLY A 59 6.90 1.66 1.20
C GLY A 59 8.08 2.52 0.73
N SER A 60 9.06 1.95 0.01
CA SER A 60 10.17 2.72 -0.56
C SER A 60 9.69 3.71 -1.61
N THR A 61 8.73 3.33 -2.46
CA THR A 61 8.10 4.23 -3.43
C THR A 61 7.30 5.33 -2.74
N ALA A 62 6.65 5.03 -1.61
CA ALA A 62 5.94 6.03 -0.81
C ALA A 62 6.92 7.10 -0.30
N ASN A 63 8.04 6.69 0.28
CA ASN A 63 9.07 7.61 0.78
C ASN A 63 9.69 8.43 -0.35
N PHE A 64 9.96 7.80 -1.50
CA PHE A 64 10.48 8.50 -2.66
C PHE A 64 9.52 9.59 -3.14
N LEU A 65 8.24 9.26 -3.33
CA LEU A 65 7.23 10.21 -3.78
C LEU A 65 6.98 11.32 -2.75
N LEU A 66 7.05 11.02 -1.45
CA LEU A 66 6.93 12.02 -0.40
C LEU A 66 8.02 13.10 -0.56
N VAL A 67 9.28 12.69 -0.67
CA VAL A 67 10.40 13.64 -0.83
C VAL A 67 10.30 14.36 -2.19
N ALA A 68 9.99 13.64 -3.26
CA ALA A 68 9.84 14.22 -4.60
C ALA A 68 8.73 15.28 -4.64
N ALA A 69 7.59 15.03 -4.01
CA ALA A 69 6.49 15.98 -3.93
C ALA A 69 6.86 17.26 -3.16
N ILE A 70 7.62 17.14 -2.08
CA ILE A 70 8.12 18.30 -1.32
C ILE A 70 9.12 19.10 -2.18
N LYS A 71 10.04 18.42 -2.87
CA LYS A 71 10.99 19.10 -3.77
C LYS A 71 10.26 19.86 -4.88
N GLU A 72 9.27 19.25 -5.51
CA GLU A 72 8.46 19.88 -6.55
C GLU A 72 7.68 21.09 -6.01
N LEU A 73 6.99 20.92 -4.87
CA LEU A 73 6.14 21.96 -4.28
C LEU A 73 6.92 23.24 -3.91
N TYR A 74 8.17 23.09 -3.46
CA TYR A 74 9.01 24.20 -3.02
C TYR A 74 10.14 24.55 -4.01
N GLY A 75 10.21 23.89 -5.17
CA GLY A 75 11.25 24.11 -6.17
C GLY A 75 12.68 23.78 -5.70
N LEU A 76 12.83 22.81 -4.79
CA LEU A 76 14.11 22.42 -4.21
C LEU A 76 14.98 21.66 -5.20
N LYS A 77 16.28 21.95 -5.17
CA LYS A 77 17.32 21.33 -6.00
C LYS A 77 18.17 20.37 -5.18
N ASP A 78 18.91 19.53 -5.88
CA ASP A 78 19.87 18.64 -5.24
C ASP A 78 20.97 19.47 -4.54
N GLY A 79 21.15 19.22 -3.24
CA GLY A 79 22.12 19.95 -2.41
C GLY A 79 21.55 21.09 -1.57
N ASP A 80 20.26 21.42 -1.73
CA ASP A 80 19.59 22.39 -0.85
C ASP A 80 19.58 21.88 0.61
N LYS A 81 19.77 22.80 1.56
CA LYS A 81 19.89 22.52 3.01
C LYS A 81 18.78 23.17 3.80
#